data_AF-A0A3D0IEN0-F1
#
_entry.id   AF-A0A3D0IEN0-F1
#
_cell.length_a   1.000
_cell.length_b   1.000
_cell.length_c   1.000
_cell.angle_alpha   90.00
_cell.angle_beta   90.00
_cell.angle_gamma   90.00
#
_symmetry.space_group_name_H-M   'P 1'
#
loop_
_entity.id
_entity.type
_entity.pdbx_description
1 polymer ?
#
loop_
_entity_poly.entity_id
_entity_poly.type
_entity_poly.pdbx_seq_one_letter_code
_entity_poly.pdbx_strand_id
1 'polypeptide(L)'
;MPSNKKNRDIADSNNKAPKKKSAVKILIKVLCYILCAVLGLGVGAFIYVYKTLGAVGFVNTPFVSDSQYETIDFDNLDDIDLESGDVASSWQDGGHTRVYVNKKYPIKKVSQKDSKVENILVFGVDSRGTKDVTCRADAILIVSIDKRRDCVKMISLMRDTGVKIEGRSSTDKLTHAYAYGGVGLLINTINENFGLDIQRFVMLDFGSSSNLIDMVGGVDIDVTAGEVKFANQNINEENALLGT
;
A
#
# COMPACT_ATOMS: atom_id res chain seq x y z
N MET A 1 -83.12 75.76 -40.40
CA MET A 1 -84.24 74.96 -39.83
C MET A 1 -83.68 74.07 -38.72
N PRO A 2 -84.45 73.82 -37.65
CA PRO A 2 -83.94 73.78 -36.27
C PRO A 2 -84.01 72.37 -35.62
N SER A 3 -83.71 72.33 -34.31
CA SER A 3 -84.16 71.36 -33.29
C SER A 3 -83.24 70.14 -33.05
N ASN A 4 -82.47 70.02 -31.95
CA ASN A 4 -82.78 69.98 -30.50
C ASN A 4 -82.99 68.54 -29.97
N LYS A 5 -82.50 68.34 -28.73
CA LYS A 5 -82.74 67.26 -27.73
C LYS A 5 -81.79 66.06 -27.76
N LYS A 6 -81.38 65.44 -26.64
CA LYS A 6 -81.32 65.76 -25.19
C LYS A 6 -80.64 64.54 -24.53
N ASN A 7 -79.76 64.77 -23.55
CA ASN A 7 -79.60 64.04 -22.28
C ASN A 7 -79.17 62.55 -22.17
N ARG A 8 -78.17 62.40 -21.28
CA ARG A 8 -78.02 61.51 -20.09
C ARG A 8 -77.22 60.20 -20.21
N ASP A 9 -76.12 60.22 -19.42
CA ASP A 9 -75.63 59.24 -18.44
C ASP A 9 -75.55 57.75 -18.83
N ILE A 10 -74.36 57.14 -18.67
CA ILE A 10 -74.05 56.07 -17.69
C ILE A 10 -72.60 55.60 -17.92
N ALA A 11 -71.93 55.32 -16.79
CA ALA A 11 -70.58 54.80 -16.61
C ALA A 11 -70.20 53.61 -17.52
N ASP A 12 -68.92 53.44 -17.83
CA ASP A 12 -68.16 52.36 -17.18
C ASP A 12 -66.64 52.49 -17.32
N SER A 13 -66.00 52.08 -16.24
CA SER A 13 -64.61 51.76 -16.06
C SER A 13 -64.05 50.80 -17.14
N ASN A 14 -62.81 51.02 -17.59
CA ASN A 14 -61.71 50.11 -17.24
C ASN A 14 -60.44 50.37 -18.05
N ASN A 15 -59.45 50.86 -17.30
CA ASN A 15 -58.03 50.74 -17.56
C ASN A 15 -57.63 49.25 -17.65
N LYS A 16 -56.92 48.82 -18.71
CA LYS A 16 -56.17 47.55 -18.73
C LYS A 16 -54.81 47.72 -19.39
N ALA A 17 -53.79 47.88 -18.55
CA ALA A 17 -52.37 47.78 -18.84
C ALA A 17 -51.94 46.31 -19.16
N PRO A 18 -50.76 46.06 -19.78
CA PRO A 18 -50.52 44.87 -20.59
C PRO A 18 -50.07 43.62 -19.80
N LYS A 19 -50.34 42.44 -20.38
CA LYS A 19 -50.06 41.08 -19.89
C LYS A 19 -48.55 40.80 -19.72
N LYS A 20 -47.98 41.06 -18.53
CA LYS A 20 -46.56 40.75 -18.17
C LYS A 20 -46.35 39.38 -17.47
N LYS A 21 -47.42 38.63 -17.17
CA LYS A 21 -47.39 37.42 -16.31
C LYS A 21 -46.87 36.13 -16.99
N SER A 22 -46.74 36.09 -18.32
CA SER A 22 -46.35 34.87 -19.07
C SER A 22 -44.82 34.70 -19.19
N ALA A 23 -44.10 35.78 -19.50
CA ALA A 23 -42.63 35.76 -19.65
C ALA A 23 -41.90 35.39 -18.34
N VAL A 24 -42.43 35.83 -17.20
CA VAL A 24 -41.87 35.52 -15.87
C VAL A 24 -41.94 34.02 -15.55
N LYS A 25 -43.02 33.33 -15.96
CA LYS A 25 -43.16 31.88 -15.76
C LYS A 25 -42.15 31.08 -16.58
N ILE A 26 -41.84 31.54 -17.78
CA ILE A 26 -40.84 30.91 -18.66
C ILE A 26 -39.45 31.09 -18.07
N LEU A 27 -39.13 32.30 -17.60
CA LEU A 27 -37.84 32.60 -16.97
C LEU A 27 -37.59 31.75 -15.72
N ILE A 28 -38.60 31.57 -14.86
CA ILE A 28 -38.49 30.71 -13.66
C ILE A 28 -38.22 29.25 -14.05
N LYS A 29 -38.88 28.73 -15.09
CA LYS A 29 -38.64 27.35 -15.56
C LYS A 29 -37.22 27.16 -16.09
N VAL A 30 -36.70 28.13 -16.85
CA VAL A 30 -35.32 28.08 -17.38
C VAL A 30 -34.31 28.14 -16.23
N LEU A 31 -34.54 29.01 -15.24
CA LEU A 31 -33.68 29.11 -14.05
C LEU A 31 -33.65 27.80 -13.25
N CYS A 32 -34.82 27.17 -13.05
CA CYS A 32 -34.90 25.86 -12.40
C CYS A 32 -34.14 24.77 -13.19
N TYR A 33 -34.24 24.75 -14.52
CA TYR A 33 -33.49 23.79 -15.35
C TYR A 33 -31.98 23.96 -15.22
N ILE A 34 -31.50 25.20 -15.21
CA ILE A 34 -30.07 25.51 -15.02
C ILE A 34 -29.63 25.09 -13.62
N LEU A 35 -30.41 25.38 -12.59
CA LEU A 35 -30.11 24.99 -11.21
C LEU A 35 -30.04 23.46 -11.07
N CYS A 36 -30.99 22.73 -11.65
CA CYS A 36 -30.98 21.26 -11.66
C CYS A 36 -29.77 20.69 -12.41
N ALA A 37 -29.36 21.29 -13.53
CA ALA A 37 -28.18 20.86 -14.28
C ALA A 37 -26.88 21.08 -13.49
N VAL A 38 -26.75 22.21 -12.81
CA VAL A 38 -25.59 22.52 -11.94
C VAL A 38 -25.52 21.57 -10.74
N LEU A 39 -26.66 21.30 -10.09
CA LEU A 39 -26.72 20.33 -9.00
C LEU A 39 -26.39 18.91 -9.48
N GLY A 40 -26.88 18.49 -10.64
CA GLY A 40 -26.57 17.19 -11.22
C GLY A 40 -25.08 17.02 -11.53
N LEU A 41 -24.45 18.05 -12.11
CA LEU A 41 -23.00 18.05 -12.34
C LEU A 41 -22.21 18.02 -11.02
N GLY A 42 -22.65 18.76 -10.00
CA GLY A 42 -22.04 18.74 -8.67
C GLY A 42 -22.10 17.37 -8.01
N VAL A 43 -23.26 16.72 -8.05
CA VAL A 43 -23.44 15.35 -7.50
C VAL A 43 -22.62 14.33 -8.29
N GLY A 44 -22.59 14.43 -9.63
CA GLY A 44 -21.77 13.55 -10.47
C GLY A 44 -20.27 13.69 -10.20
N ALA A 45 -19.78 14.93 -10.08
CA ALA A 45 -18.39 15.20 -9.70
C ALA A 45 -18.08 14.70 -8.29
N PHE A 46 -19.00 14.88 -7.34
CA PHE A 46 -18.85 14.36 -5.98
C PHE A 46 -18.76 12.83 -5.95
N ILE A 47 -19.63 12.12 -6.68
CA ILE A 47 -19.59 10.65 -6.78
C ILE A 47 -18.30 10.18 -7.46
N TYR A 48 -17.86 10.87 -8.51
CA TYR A 48 -16.60 10.55 -9.19
C TYR A 48 -15.39 10.73 -8.26
N VAL A 49 -15.32 11.85 -7.54
CA VAL A 49 -14.28 12.12 -6.53
C VAL A 49 -14.37 11.10 -5.40
N TYR A 50 -15.56 10.79 -4.89
CA TYR A 50 -15.75 9.79 -3.83
C TYR A 50 -15.32 8.39 -4.27
N LYS A 51 -15.61 7.99 -5.52
CA LYS A 51 -15.11 6.71 -6.08
C LYS A 51 -13.61 6.72 -6.30
N THR A 52 -13.04 7.84 -6.74
CA THR A 52 -11.58 7.97 -6.96
C THR A 52 -10.83 7.98 -5.62
N LEU A 53 -11.41 8.57 -4.58
CA LEU A 53 -10.91 8.52 -3.20
C LEU A 53 -11.13 7.15 -2.56
N GLY A 54 -12.26 6.48 -2.83
CA GLY A 54 -12.53 5.11 -2.40
C GLY A 54 -11.67 4.06 -3.11
N ALA A 55 -11.08 4.38 -4.26
CA ALA A 55 -10.03 3.58 -4.90
C ALA A 55 -8.68 3.68 -4.17
N VAL A 56 -8.50 4.70 -3.32
CA VAL A 56 -7.43 4.73 -2.32
C VAL A 56 -7.97 4.00 -1.09
N GLY A 57 -7.94 2.66 -1.13
CA GLY A 57 -8.35 1.83 -0.01
C GLY A 57 -7.46 2.12 1.20
N PHE A 58 -7.94 2.96 2.12
CA PHE A 58 -7.31 3.08 3.43
C PHE A 58 -7.70 1.84 4.23
N VAL A 59 -6.79 0.86 4.26
CA VAL A 59 -6.87 -0.22 5.23
C VAL A 59 -6.61 0.40 6.60
N ASN A 60 -7.64 0.41 7.45
CA ASN A 60 -7.50 0.83 8.84
C ASN A 60 -6.78 -0.29 9.61
N THR A 61 -5.46 -0.35 9.45
CA THR A 61 -4.63 -1.25 10.26
C THR A 61 -4.62 -0.71 11.69
N PRO A 62 -4.87 -1.54 12.72
CA PRO A 62 -4.75 -1.11 14.10
C PRO A 62 -3.35 -0.50 14.29
N PHE A 63 -3.29 0.70 14.87
CA PHE A 63 -2.03 1.36 15.17
C PHE A 63 -1.25 0.47 16.13
N VAL A 64 -0.24 -0.23 15.61
CA VAL A 64 0.63 -1.08 16.41
C VAL A 64 1.46 -0.14 17.27
N SER A 65 1.16 -0.13 18.57
CA SER A 65 1.90 0.64 19.56
C SER A 65 3.36 0.16 19.60
N ASP A 66 4.32 1.06 19.79
CA ASP A 66 5.76 0.76 19.94
C ASP A 66 6.04 -0.32 21.01
N SER A 67 5.10 -0.51 21.94
CA SER A 67 5.15 -1.56 22.97
C SER A 67 4.81 -2.98 22.48
N GLN A 68 4.38 -3.16 21.22
CA GLN A 68 3.89 -4.43 20.68
C GLN A 68 4.87 -5.12 19.73
N TYR A 69 6.03 -4.52 19.46
CA TYR A 69 7.06 -5.12 18.62
C TYR A 69 8.43 -4.98 19.26
N GLU A 70 9.17 -6.08 19.30
CA GLU A 70 10.58 -6.07 19.74
C GLU A 70 11.43 -5.51 18.60
N THR A 71 11.97 -4.30 18.79
CA THR A 71 13.00 -3.76 17.89
C THR A 71 14.36 -4.31 18.32
N ILE A 72 15.03 -5.02 17.42
CA ILE A 72 16.44 -5.37 17.61
C ILE A 72 17.26 -4.12 17.29
N ASP A 73 17.83 -3.49 18.32
CA ASP A 73 18.77 -2.39 18.15
C ASP A 73 20.15 -2.94 17.79
N PHE A 74 20.76 -2.39 16.74
CA PHE A 74 22.07 -2.81 16.24
C PHE A 74 23.19 -2.58 17.27
N ASP A 75 22.99 -1.70 18.24
CA ASP A 75 23.98 -1.40 19.28
C ASP A 75 24.03 -2.45 20.41
N ASN A 76 23.03 -3.32 20.54
CA ASN A 76 22.94 -4.32 21.62
C ASN A 76 22.86 -5.77 21.07
N LEU A 77 23.51 -6.04 19.94
CA LEU A 77 23.53 -7.39 19.33
C LEU A 77 24.31 -8.43 20.16
N ASP A 78 25.20 -7.99 21.06
CA ASP A 78 26.03 -8.89 21.89
C ASP A 78 25.23 -9.59 23.01
N ASP A 79 24.11 -9.01 23.43
CA ASP A 79 23.24 -9.51 24.50
C ASP A 79 22.05 -10.34 23.99
N ILE A 80 21.83 -10.37 22.66
CA ILE A 80 20.75 -11.15 22.05
C ILE A 80 21.36 -12.46 21.56
N ASP A 81 21.02 -13.56 22.22
CA ASP A 81 21.40 -14.90 21.79
C ASP A 81 20.60 -15.30 20.54
N LEU A 82 21.00 -14.73 19.40
CA LEU A 82 20.48 -15.02 18.06
C LEU A 82 20.84 -16.43 17.58
N GLU A 83 21.68 -17.16 18.35
CA GLU A 83 22.08 -18.53 18.09
C GLU A 83 21.24 -19.57 18.88
N SER A 84 20.51 -19.19 19.94
CA SER A 84 19.90 -20.15 20.88
C SER A 84 18.38 -20.05 21.11
N GLY A 85 17.66 -19.21 20.37
CA GLY A 85 16.19 -19.20 20.42
C GLY A 85 15.62 -20.57 20.03
N ASP A 86 14.71 -21.12 20.85
CA ASP A 86 14.10 -22.44 20.71
C ASP A 86 13.69 -22.74 19.24
N VAL A 87 14.52 -23.50 18.53
CA VAL A 87 14.31 -23.91 17.12
C VAL A 87 13.29 -25.05 17.00
N ALA A 88 12.39 -25.17 17.98
CA ALA A 88 11.53 -26.34 18.16
C ALA A 88 10.03 -26.07 18.08
N SER A 89 9.57 -24.82 17.91
CA SER A 89 8.20 -24.63 17.44
C SER A 89 8.16 -24.93 15.94
N SER A 90 7.47 -26.00 15.59
CA SER A 90 7.17 -26.28 14.19
C SER A 90 6.28 -25.15 13.64
N TRP A 91 6.17 -25.01 12.32
CA TRP A 91 5.20 -24.10 11.71
C TRP A 91 3.76 -24.32 12.22
N GLN A 92 3.46 -25.55 12.65
CA GLN A 92 2.19 -25.97 13.23
C GLN A 92 1.94 -25.42 14.65
N ASP A 93 2.97 -24.89 15.33
CA ASP A 93 2.89 -24.34 16.69
C ASP A 93 2.96 -22.80 16.74
N GLY A 94 2.91 -22.12 15.59
CA GLY A 94 3.05 -20.65 15.51
C GLY A 94 4.50 -20.15 15.58
N GLY A 95 5.48 -21.00 15.27
CA GLY A 95 6.89 -20.61 15.21
C GLY A 95 7.19 -19.71 14.01
N HIS A 96 7.76 -18.52 14.26
CA HIS A 96 8.28 -17.62 13.22
C HIS A 96 9.77 -17.86 12.97
N THR A 97 10.21 -17.68 11.73
CA THR A 97 11.63 -17.68 11.37
C THR A 97 12.31 -16.50 12.07
N ARG A 98 13.25 -16.78 12.98
CA ARG A 98 14.02 -15.75 13.68
C ARG A 98 15.05 -15.13 12.75
N VAL A 99 15.35 -13.85 12.96
CA VAL A 99 16.40 -13.14 12.21
C VAL A 99 17.75 -13.80 12.51
N TYR A 100 18.42 -14.28 11.47
CA TYR A 100 19.77 -14.84 11.60
C TYR A 100 20.84 -13.77 11.28
N VAL A 101 21.75 -13.54 12.23
CA VAL A 101 22.94 -12.70 12.05
C VAL A 101 24.18 -13.57 12.27
N ASN A 102 25.02 -13.69 11.25
CA ASN A 102 26.29 -14.37 11.40
C ASN A 102 27.32 -13.40 12.01
N LYS A 103 27.91 -13.75 13.16
CA LYS A 103 28.93 -12.92 13.86
C LYS A 103 30.14 -12.55 12.98
N LYS A 104 30.48 -13.37 11.98
CA LYS A 104 31.54 -13.08 11.00
C LYS A 104 31.19 -11.92 10.08
N TYR A 105 29.91 -11.69 9.83
CA TYR A 105 29.39 -10.67 8.92
C TYR A 105 28.41 -9.76 9.66
N PRO A 106 28.90 -8.92 10.60
CA PRO A 106 28.04 -7.98 11.30
C PRO A 106 27.43 -6.98 10.31
N ILE A 107 26.27 -6.44 10.67
CA ILE A 107 25.61 -5.39 9.88
C ILE A 107 26.48 -4.14 9.97
N LYS A 108 27.08 -3.73 8.83
CA LYS A 108 27.92 -2.53 8.78
C LYS A 108 27.01 -1.31 8.83
N LYS A 109 27.09 -0.53 9.90
CA LYS A 109 26.39 0.75 9.99
C LYS A 109 26.91 1.70 8.92
N VAL A 110 26.00 2.15 8.05
CA VAL A 110 26.28 3.12 6.99
C VAL A 110 25.60 4.44 7.33
N SER A 111 26.35 5.54 7.22
CA SER A 111 25.78 6.88 7.41
C SER A 111 24.68 7.10 6.38
N GLN A 112 23.53 7.56 6.84
CA GLN A 112 22.44 7.99 5.96
C GLN A 112 22.96 9.08 5.02
N LYS A 113 22.70 8.92 3.71
CA LYS A 113 23.17 9.80 2.64
C LYS A 113 22.32 11.06 2.50
N ASP A 114 21.00 10.94 2.65
CA ASP A 114 20.05 12.05 2.66
C ASP A 114 19.12 11.88 3.87
N SER A 115 19.16 12.83 4.81
CA SER A 115 18.35 12.78 6.04
C SER A 115 16.84 12.79 5.80
N LYS A 116 16.39 13.17 4.59
CA LYS A 116 14.97 13.17 4.20
C LYS A 116 14.55 11.91 3.46
N VAL A 117 15.49 11.03 3.11
CA VAL A 117 15.20 9.77 2.42
C VAL A 117 15.57 8.61 3.33
N GLU A 118 14.60 7.77 3.64
CA GLU A 118 14.80 6.60 4.49
C GLU A 118 14.67 5.34 3.63
N ASN A 119 15.72 4.52 3.61
CA ASN A 119 15.77 3.28 2.84
C ASN A 119 15.55 2.08 3.76
N ILE A 120 14.49 1.32 3.48
CA ILE A 120 14.07 0.14 4.23
C ILE A 120 14.21 -1.07 3.31
N LEU A 121 14.95 -2.09 3.76
CA LEU A 121 15.03 -3.37 3.07
C LEU A 121 13.87 -4.26 3.52
N VAL A 122 13.00 -4.68 2.60
CA VAL A 122 11.97 -5.69 2.87
C VAL A 122 12.35 -6.96 2.12
N PHE A 123 12.43 -8.09 2.81
CA PHE A 123 12.77 -9.34 2.17
C PHE A 123 12.03 -10.55 2.72
N GLY A 124 11.72 -11.49 1.84
CA GLY A 124 11.07 -12.75 2.13
C GLY A 124 12.07 -13.91 2.15
N VAL A 125 11.99 -14.79 3.15
CA VAL A 125 12.84 -15.99 3.28
C VAL A 125 12.08 -17.27 2.96
N ASP A 126 12.68 -18.15 2.15
CA ASP A 126 12.18 -19.52 1.90
C ASP A 126 12.68 -20.47 3.00
N SER A 127 12.20 -20.26 4.23
CA SER A 127 12.44 -21.15 5.36
C SER A 127 11.29 -22.16 5.49
N ARG A 128 11.61 -23.46 5.54
CA ARG A 128 10.62 -24.54 5.71
C ARG A 128 10.58 -25.10 7.14
N GLY A 129 11.31 -24.48 8.07
CA GLY A 129 11.34 -24.89 9.48
C GLY A 129 12.19 -23.97 10.36
N THR A 130 11.93 -23.97 11.67
CA THR A 130 12.65 -23.15 12.67
C THR A 130 14.13 -23.52 12.84
N LYS A 131 14.56 -24.66 12.28
CA LYS A 131 15.96 -25.13 12.27
C LYS A 131 16.74 -24.71 11.01
N ASP A 132 16.08 -24.17 9.99
CA ASP A 132 16.71 -23.80 8.73
C ASP A 132 17.35 -22.41 8.81
N VAL A 133 18.45 -22.32 9.57
CA VAL A 133 19.30 -21.12 9.64
C VAL A 133 19.87 -20.77 8.25
N THR A 134 19.98 -21.77 7.37
CA THR A 134 20.46 -21.64 5.99
C THR A 134 19.30 -21.60 4.99
N CYS A 135 18.49 -20.54 5.03
CA CYS A 135 17.49 -20.25 4.00
C CYS A 135 17.97 -19.16 3.02
N ARG A 136 17.18 -18.89 1.98
CA ARG A 136 17.48 -17.93 0.91
C ARG A 136 16.52 -16.75 0.97
N ALA A 137 17.01 -15.55 0.67
CA ALA A 137 16.16 -14.37 0.50
C ALA A 137 15.67 -14.33 -0.95
N ASP A 138 14.41 -14.70 -1.18
CA ASP A 138 13.85 -14.92 -2.52
C ASP A 138 13.10 -13.70 -3.05
N ALA A 139 12.40 -12.99 -2.17
CA ALA A 139 11.79 -11.70 -2.47
C ALA A 139 12.64 -10.61 -1.82
N ILE A 140 13.15 -9.65 -2.60
CA ILE A 140 13.99 -8.56 -2.08
C ILE A 140 13.47 -7.25 -2.66
N LEU A 141 13.06 -6.34 -1.78
CA LEU A 141 12.46 -5.06 -2.11
C LEU A 141 13.14 -3.94 -1.31
N ILE A 142 13.51 -2.86 -1.98
CA ILE A 142 13.93 -1.62 -1.33
C ILE A 142 12.76 -0.66 -1.33
N VAL A 143 12.34 -0.24 -0.14
CA VAL A 143 11.33 0.79 0.05
C VAL A 143 12.03 2.07 0.48
N SER A 144 11.98 3.09 -0.37
CA SER A 144 12.55 4.41 -0.12
C SER A 144 11.44 5.41 0.15
N ILE A 145 11.41 5.95 1.37
CA ILE A 145 10.46 6.98 1.79
C ILE A 145 11.12 8.35 1.60
N ASP A 146 10.68 9.13 0.61
CA ASP A 146 11.19 10.49 0.32
C ASP A 146 10.29 11.54 0.98
N LYS A 147 10.63 11.93 2.21
CA LYS A 147 9.87 12.90 3.03
C LYS A 147 9.91 14.33 2.47
N ARG A 148 10.76 14.61 1.47
CA ARG A 148 10.78 15.91 0.78
C ARG A 148 9.69 16.02 -0.29
N ARG A 149 9.28 14.89 -0.86
CA ARG A 149 8.33 14.81 -1.98
C ARG A 149 7.03 14.09 -1.61
N ASP A 150 6.89 13.69 -0.35
CA ASP A 150 5.78 12.89 0.17
C ASP A 150 5.47 11.67 -0.71
N CYS A 151 6.53 10.98 -1.16
CA CYS A 151 6.38 9.82 -2.03
C CYS A 151 7.19 8.61 -1.53
N VAL A 152 6.66 7.44 -1.83
CA VAL A 152 7.31 6.15 -1.57
C VAL A 152 7.74 5.56 -2.91
N LYS A 153 8.99 5.13 -2.99
CA LYS A 153 9.53 4.41 -4.16
C LYS A 153 9.87 3.00 -3.75
N MET A 154 9.52 2.04 -4.59
CA MET A 154 9.76 0.63 -4.35
C MET A 154 10.57 0.06 -5.51
N ILE A 155 11.64 -0.66 -5.20
CA ILE A 155 12.54 -1.27 -6.18
C ILE A 155 12.77 -2.72 -5.81
N SER A 156 12.33 -3.64 -6.66
CA SER A 156 12.61 -5.07 -6.50
C SER A 156 14.01 -5.39 -7.00
N LEU A 157 14.80 -6.07 -6.17
CA LEU A 157 16.08 -6.65 -6.57
C LEU A 157 15.86 -8.12 -6.90
N MET A 158 16.19 -8.54 -8.11
CA MET A 158 16.00 -9.93 -8.53
C MET A 158 16.95 -10.84 -7.74
N ARG A 159 16.45 -11.96 -7.21
CA ARG A 159 17.24 -12.93 -6.42
C ARG A 159 18.51 -13.41 -7.13
N ASP A 160 18.44 -13.56 -8.45
CA ASP A 160 19.53 -14.07 -9.29
C ASP A 160 20.46 -12.97 -9.83
N THR A 161 20.32 -11.73 -9.34
CA THR A 161 21.24 -10.64 -9.70
C THR A 161 22.66 -11.02 -9.32
N GLY A 162 23.59 -10.97 -10.29
CA GLY A 162 25.00 -11.23 -10.06
C GLY A 162 25.65 -10.09 -9.29
N VAL A 163 26.01 -10.34 -8.04
CA VAL A 163 26.62 -9.36 -7.12
C VAL A 163 27.95 -9.88 -6.56
N LYS A 164 28.80 -8.96 -6.12
CA LYS A 164 30.00 -9.31 -5.34
C LYS A 164 29.59 -9.50 -3.88
N ILE A 165 29.88 -10.67 -3.32
CA ILE A 165 29.56 -11.02 -1.93
C ILE A 165 30.86 -11.12 -1.14
N GLU A 166 30.92 -10.47 0.02
CA GLU A 166 32.10 -10.50 0.88
C GLU A 166 32.48 -11.94 1.28
N GLY A 167 33.77 -12.27 1.19
CA GLY A 167 34.27 -13.61 1.45
C GLY A 167 34.10 -14.60 0.28
N ARG A 168 33.65 -14.12 -0.88
CA ARG A 168 33.60 -14.89 -2.14
C ARG A 168 34.58 -14.31 -3.16
N SER A 169 35.21 -15.20 -3.93
CA SER A 169 36.21 -14.83 -4.95
C SER A 169 35.59 -14.42 -6.29
N SER A 170 34.35 -14.83 -6.55
CA SER A 170 33.61 -14.53 -7.78
C SER A 170 32.24 -13.91 -7.48
N THR A 171 31.63 -13.34 -8.53
CA THR A 171 30.23 -12.94 -8.52
C THR A 171 29.33 -14.13 -8.23
N ASP A 172 28.27 -13.91 -7.46
CA ASP A 172 27.26 -14.92 -7.16
C ASP A 172 25.86 -14.26 -7.10
N LYS A 173 24.81 -15.07 -7.01
CA LYS A 173 23.42 -14.63 -6.94
C LYS A 173 23.15 -13.90 -5.62
N LEU A 174 22.45 -12.78 -5.68
CA LEU A 174 22.11 -11.96 -4.51
C LEU A 174 21.45 -12.75 -3.37
N THR A 175 20.57 -13.68 -3.69
CA THR A 175 19.89 -14.54 -2.69
C THR A 175 20.85 -15.35 -1.82
N HIS A 176 22.04 -15.69 -2.33
CA HIS A 176 23.04 -16.45 -1.59
C HIS A 176 23.70 -15.64 -0.48
N ALA A 177 23.66 -14.30 -0.53
CA ALA A 177 24.24 -13.46 0.52
C ALA A 177 23.59 -13.77 1.89
N TYR A 178 22.27 -13.93 1.92
CA TYR A 178 21.56 -14.31 3.14
C TYR A 178 21.91 -15.73 3.60
N ALA A 179 21.93 -16.69 2.67
CA ALA A 179 22.29 -18.08 2.99
C ALA A 179 23.72 -18.22 3.55
N TYR A 180 24.64 -17.33 3.16
CA TYR A 180 26.04 -17.39 3.58
C TYR A 180 26.35 -16.66 4.88
N GLY A 181 25.64 -15.58 5.19
CA GLY A 181 26.00 -14.71 6.32
C GLY A 181 24.82 -14.03 6.99
N GLY A 182 23.60 -14.51 6.74
CA GLY A 182 22.37 -13.96 7.30
C GLY A 182 22.08 -12.55 6.82
N VAL A 183 21.27 -11.83 7.60
CA VAL A 183 20.82 -10.48 7.26
C VAL A 183 21.98 -9.48 7.14
N GLY A 184 23.06 -9.66 7.91
CA GLY A 184 24.24 -8.80 7.87
C GLY A 184 24.94 -8.80 6.52
N LEU A 185 25.26 -9.99 6.02
CA LEU A 185 25.90 -10.11 4.71
C LEU A 185 24.99 -9.63 3.57
N LEU A 186 23.68 -9.87 3.66
CA LEU A 186 22.71 -9.39 2.67
C LEU A 186 22.68 -7.85 2.60
N ILE A 187 22.49 -7.17 3.73
CA ILE A 187 22.45 -5.69 3.80
C ILE A 187 23.78 -5.09 3.30
N ASN A 188 24.90 -5.64 3.77
CA ASN A 188 26.23 -5.17 3.35
C ASN A 188 26.41 -5.32 1.84
N THR A 189 26.04 -6.48 1.29
CA THR A 189 26.11 -6.75 -0.16
C THR A 189 25.26 -5.75 -0.96
N ILE A 190 24.04 -5.46 -0.51
CA ILE A 190 23.16 -4.50 -1.20
C ILE A 190 23.74 -3.07 -1.15
N ASN A 191 24.19 -2.63 0.03
CA ASN A 191 24.77 -1.31 0.20
C ASN A 191 26.04 -1.13 -0.68
N GLU A 192 26.90 -2.14 -0.73
CA GLU A 192 28.15 -2.10 -1.51
C GLU A 192 27.92 -2.18 -3.02
N ASN A 193 27.03 -3.05 -3.50
CA ASN A 193 26.84 -3.26 -4.94
C ASN A 193 25.97 -2.18 -5.59
N PHE A 194 24.99 -1.63 -4.86
CA PHE A 194 24.04 -0.66 -5.40
C PHE A 194 24.27 0.76 -4.88
N GLY A 195 25.28 0.96 -4.02
CA GLY A 195 25.56 2.26 -3.42
C GLY A 195 24.38 2.77 -2.58
N LEU A 196 23.73 1.88 -1.83
CA LEU A 196 22.62 2.21 -0.94
C LEU A 196 23.09 2.42 0.50
N ASP A 197 22.19 2.94 1.32
CA ASP A 197 22.35 3.22 2.73
C ASP A 197 21.14 2.69 3.52
N ILE A 198 20.91 1.38 3.48
CA ILE A 198 19.79 0.75 4.20
C ILE A 198 19.87 1.11 5.69
N GLN A 199 18.80 1.69 6.22
CA GLN A 199 18.68 2.14 7.61
C GLN A 199 17.86 1.17 8.48
N ARG A 200 16.90 0.47 7.87
CA ARG A 200 16.02 -0.49 8.54
C ARG A 200 15.80 -1.69 7.64
N PHE A 201 15.38 -2.80 8.23
CA PHE A 201 14.91 -3.93 7.46
C PHE A 201 13.66 -4.56 8.07
N VAL A 202 12.92 -5.27 7.23
CA VAL A 202 11.78 -6.12 7.58
C VAL A 202 12.02 -7.47 6.92
N MET A 203 11.95 -8.53 7.71
CA MET A 203 12.04 -9.91 7.24
C MET A 203 10.66 -10.57 7.34
N LEU A 204 10.24 -11.26 6.30
CA LEU A 204 9.00 -12.01 6.27
C LEU A 204 9.29 -13.47 5.92
N ASP A 205 8.67 -14.40 6.62
CA ASP A 205 8.50 -15.78 6.14
C ASP A 205 7.07 -15.96 5.59
N PHE A 206 6.77 -17.13 5.03
CA PHE A 206 5.43 -17.41 4.48
C PHE A 206 4.30 -17.21 5.50
N GLY A 207 4.50 -17.57 6.77
CA GLY A 207 3.46 -17.53 7.81
C GLY A 207 3.21 -16.11 8.27
N SER A 208 4.27 -15.35 8.49
CA SER A 208 4.21 -13.92 8.79
C SER A 208 3.59 -13.14 7.63
N SER A 209 3.87 -13.56 6.38
CA SER A 209 3.25 -12.96 5.18
C SER A 209 1.75 -13.24 5.13
N SER A 210 1.31 -14.48 5.37
CA SER A 210 -0.11 -14.83 5.44
C SER A 210 -0.85 -14.04 6.52
N ASN A 211 -0.30 -14.03 7.75
CA ASN A 211 -0.88 -13.28 8.86
C ASN A 211 -0.99 -11.78 8.54
N LEU A 212 0.03 -11.19 7.89
CA LEU A 212 0.00 -9.80 7.47
C LEU A 212 -1.13 -9.54 6.47
N ILE A 213 -1.33 -10.44 5.49
CA ILE A 213 -2.40 -10.35 4.49
C ILE A 213 -3.77 -10.43 5.17
N ASP A 214 -3.96 -11.36 6.11
CA ASP A 214 -5.21 -11.50 6.85
C ASP A 214 -5.50 -10.25 7.71
N MET A 215 -4.48 -9.68 8.34
CA MET A 215 -4.60 -8.45 9.14
C MET A 215 -5.02 -7.23 8.31
N VAL A 216 -4.61 -7.16 7.04
CA VAL A 216 -5.03 -6.07 6.14
C VAL A 216 -6.37 -6.34 5.45
N GLY A 217 -7.02 -7.47 5.75
CA GLY A 217 -8.32 -7.85 5.22
C GLY A 217 -8.28 -8.54 3.84
N GLY A 218 -7.14 -9.13 3.48
CA GLY A 218 -6.92 -9.75 2.18
C GLY A 218 -6.44 -8.76 1.11
N VAL A 219 -6.04 -9.29 -0.05
CA VAL A 219 -5.61 -8.50 -1.22
C VAL A 219 -6.26 -9.03 -2.48
N ASP A 220 -6.76 -8.11 -3.32
CA ASP A 220 -7.24 -8.46 -4.66
C ASP A 220 -6.07 -8.50 -5.63
N ILE A 221 -5.96 -9.60 -6.39
CA ILE A 221 -4.89 -9.82 -7.36
C ILE A 221 -5.51 -10.19 -8.70
N ASP A 222 -5.07 -9.54 -9.77
CA ASP A 222 -5.45 -9.92 -11.13
C ASP A 222 -4.71 -11.20 -11.54
N VAL A 223 -5.47 -12.28 -11.77
CA VAL A 223 -4.94 -13.59 -12.16
C VAL A 223 -5.44 -13.93 -13.56
N THR A 224 -4.54 -14.37 -14.45
CA THR A 224 -4.93 -14.81 -15.78
C THR A 224 -5.58 -16.19 -15.76
N ALA A 225 -6.40 -16.50 -16.78
CA ALA A 225 -7.07 -17.81 -16.86
C ALA A 225 -6.10 -19.01 -16.83
N GLY A 226 -4.88 -18.85 -17.33
CA GLY A 226 -3.85 -19.89 -17.29
C GLY A 226 -3.28 -20.12 -15.89
N GLU A 227 -3.21 -19.06 -15.07
CA GLU A 227 -2.68 -19.10 -13.71
C GLU A 227 -3.70 -19.66 -12.71
N VAL A 228 -5.01 -19.46 -12.95
CA VAL A 228 -6.09 -19.96 -12.06
C VAL A 228 -5.92 -21.44 -11.72
N LYS A 229 -5.52 -22.27 -12.70
CA LYS A 229 -5.30 -23.70 -12.47
C LYS A 229 -4.21 -23.93 -11.41
N PHE A 230 -3.08 -23.23 -11.52
CA PHE A 230 -1.95 -23.38 -10.60
C PHE A 230 -2.24 -22.73 -9.25
N ALA A 231 -2.90 -21.58 -9.23
CA ALA A 231 -3.35 -20.94 -8.00
C ALA A 231 -4.25 -21.87 -7.19
N ASN A 232 -5.26 -22.46 -7.82
CA ASN A 232 -6.15 -23.43 -7.17
C ASN A 232 -5.41 -24.69 -6.70
N GLN A 233 -4.39 -25.14 -7.44
CA GLN A 233 -3.58 -26.27 -7.01
C GLN A 233 -2.81 -25.94 -5.72
N ASN A 234 -2.13 -24.80 -5.68
CA ASN A 234 -1.38 -24.36 -4.49
C ASN A 234 -2.32 -24.16 -3.29
N ILE A 235 -3.49 -23.55 -3.49
CA ILE A 235 -4.51 -23.38 -2.44
C ILE A 235 -4.93 -24.74 -1.87
N ASN A 236 -5.17 -25.75 -2.73
CA ASN A 236 -5.54 -27.08 -2.27
C ASN A 236 -4.40 -27.78 -1.51
N GLU A 237 -3.15 -27.60 -1.93
CA GLU A 237 -1.97 -28.12 -1.23
C GLU A 237 -1.83 -27.48 0.15
N GLU A 238 -2.00 -26.15 0.25
CA GLU A 238 -1.92 -25.40 1.50
C GLU A 238 -3.06 -25.73 2.46
N ASN A 239 -4.30 -25.81 1.95
CA ASN A 239 -5.47 -26.28 2.70
C ASN A 239 -5.28 -27.70 3.25
N ALA A 240 -4.69 -28.60 2.46
CA ALA A 240 -4.39 -29.96 2.91
C ALA A 240 -3.32 -30.00 4.02
N LEU A 241 -2.37 -29.06 4.03
CA LEU A 241 -1.36 -28.93 5.07
C LEU A 241 -1.92 -28.31 6.37
N LEU A 242 -2.84 -27.35 6.24
CA LEU A 242 -3.45 -26.63 7.36
C LEU A 242 -4.69 -27.33 7.93
N GLY A 243 -5.23 -28.33 7.23
CA GLY A 243 -6.37 -29.12 7.70
C GLY A 243 -7.73 -28.41 7.60
N THR A 244 -7.84 -27.41 6.71
CA THR A 244 -9.06 -26.62 6.42
C THR A 244 -9.53 -26.89 5.01
#